data_AF-A0A1J5PSJ3-F1
#
_entry.id   AF-A0A1J5PSJ3-F1
#
_cell.length_a   1.000
_cell.length_b   1.000
_cell.length_c   1.000
_cell.angle_alpha   90.00
_cell.angle_beta   90.00
_cell.angle_gamma   90.00
#
_symmetry.space_group_name_H-M   'P 1'
#
loop_
_entity.id
_entity.type
_entity.pdbx_description
1 polymer ?
#
loop_
_entity_poly.entity_id
_entity_poly.type
_entity_poly.pdbx_seq_one_letter_code
_entity_poly.pdbx_strand_id
1 'polypeptide(L)'
;MCLRRRDLDRIGGLAALVDHLADDNVLGRRIAALGMRVALAQTVPLTTVPEPTLSALFRHELRWARTIRALEPAGFAASIMQHPLFWALLASPLAGGAPWSIGLFMIAWVLRAIAALGVDAALLPLWTRERGSNDDAALAFSCPVWLLPLRDIFSVAVMLASYGGRHVDWPGHGLHADTPPPFTRQTDTLRPIQGNKTR
;
A
#
# COMPACT_ATOMS: atom_id res chain seq x y z
N MET A 1 -4.70 -7.86 -10.18
CA MET A 1 -6.13 -7.48 -10.35
C MET A 1 -6.76 -8.33 -11.44
N CYS A 2 -8.06 -8.61 -11.37
CA CYS A 2 -8.78 -9.34 -12.41
C CYS A 2 -10.04 -8.57 -12.82
N LEU A 3 -10.24 -8.40 -14.12
CA LEU A 3 -11.41 -7.75 -14.71
C LEU A 3 -11.68 -8.32 -16.10
N ARG A 4 -12.91 -8.16 -16.60
CA ARG A 4 -13.26 -8.58 -17.95
C ARG A 4 -12.65 -7.59 -18.95
N ARG A 5 -12.10 -8.09 -20.06
CA ARG A 5 -11.54 -7.27 -21.13
C ARG A 5 -12.49 -6.17 -21.60
N ARG A 6 -13.76 -6.51 -21.81
CA ARG A 6 -14.81 -5.54 -22.21
C ARG A 6 -14.94 -4.35 -21.26
N ASP A 7 -14.69 -4.54 -19.97
CA ASP A 7 -14.81 -3.49 -18.96
C ASP A 7 -13.54 -2.64 -18.88
N LEU A 8 -12.38 -3.23 -19.21
CA LEU A 8 -11.13 -2.51 -19.45
C LEU A 8 -11.23 -1.61 -20.69
N ASP A 9 -11.83 -2.10 -21.77
CA ASP A 9 -12.03 -1.31 -23.00
C ASP A 9 -12.92 -0.09 -22.75
N ARG A 10 -13.96 -0.24 -21.90
CA ARG A 10 -14.89 0.86 -21.52
C ARG A 10 -14.26 1.99 -20.70
N ILE A 11 -13.06 1.80 -20.16
CA ILE A 11 -12.35 2.82 -19.36
C ILE A 11 -11.13 3.41 -20.09
N GLY A 12 -10.98 3.09 -21.39
CA GLY A 12 -9.89 3.57 -22.24
C GLY A 12 -8.71 2.60 -22.40
N GLY A 13 -8.85 1.34 -21.96
CA GLY A 13 -7.78 0.34 -22.07
C GLY A 13 -6.60 0.58 -21.14
N LEU A 14 -5.50 -0.15 -21.36
CA LEU A 14 -4.25 0.01 -20.59
C LEU A 14 -3.56 1.35 -20.86
N ALA A 15 -3.73 1.90 -22.07
CA ALA A 15 -3.17 3.21 -22.44
C ALA A 15 -3.62 4.31 -21.47
N ALA A 16 -4.82 4.19 -20.93
CA ALA A 16 -5.37 5.16 -19.99
C ALA A 16 -4.76 5.09 -18.57
N LEU A 17 -3.88 4.12 -18.31
CA LEU A 17 -3.18 3.93 -17.02
C LEU A 17 -1.70 4.30 -17.08
N VAL A 18 -1.11 4.44 -18.27
CA VAL A 18 0.35 4.55 -18.49
C VAL A 18 0.97 5.71 -17.72
N ASP A 19 0.28 6.85 -17.67
CA ASP A 19 0.79 8.08 -17.03
C ASP A 19 0.51 8.13 -15.52
N HIS A 20 0.04 7.03 -14.91
CA HIS A 20 -0.32 7.00 -13.50
C HIS A 20 0.59 6.06 -12.71
N LEU A 21 1.29 6.63 -11.74
CA LEU A 21 2.16 5.88 -10.82
C LEU A 21 1.40 4.84 -9.97
N ALA A 22 0.11 5.09 -9.71
CA ALA A 22 -0.81 4.16 -9.05
C ALA A 22 -1.87 3.69 -10.03
N ASP A 23 -1.42 2.95 -11.05
CA ASP A 23 -2.24 2.37 -12.11
C ASP A 23 -3.39 1.51 -11.54
N ASP A 24 -3.12 0.78 -10.47
CA ASP A 24 -4.04 -0.08 -9.75
C ASP A 24 -5.20 0.70 -9.08
N ASN A 25 -4.90 1.80 -8.38
CA ASN A 25 -5.89 2.70 -7.80
C ASN A 25 -6.76 3.34 -8.88
N VAL A 26 -6.13 3.83 -9.95
CA VAL A 26 -6.84 4.45 -11.07
C VAL A 26 -7.77 3.45 -11.74
N LEU A 27 -7.28 2.24 -12.01
CA LEU A 27 -8.08 1.15 -12.57
C LEU A 27 -9.30 0.86 -11.69
N GLY A 28 -9.11 0.72 -10.38
CA GLY A 28 -10.19 0.50 -9.42
C GLY A 28 -11.24 1.62 -9.44
N ARG A 29 -10.80 2.89 -9.40
CA ARG A 29 -11.70 4.06 -9.41
C ARG A 29 -12.50 4.16 -10.71
N ARG A 30 -11.86 3.91 -11.86
CA ARG A 30 -12.52 3.93 -13.18
C ARG A 30 -13.57 2.83 -13.30
N ILE A 31 -13.25 1.62 -12.83
CA ILE A 31 -14.19 0.49 -12.79
C ILE A 31 -15.37 0.78 -11.86
N ALA A 32 -15.12 1.33 -10.67
CA ALA A 32 -16.18 1.72 -9.75
C ALA A 32 -17.10 2.81 -10.34
N ALA A 33 -16.53 3.77 -11.10
CA ALA A 33 -17.30 4.80 -11.78
C ALA A 33 -18.22 4.26 -12.90
N LEU A 34 -18.01 3.03 -13.37
CA LEU A 34 -18.97 2.34 -14.26
C LEU A 34 -20.18 1.74 -13.51
N GLY A 35 -20.27 1.93 -12.19
CA GLY A 35 -21.29 1.33 -11.32
C GLY A 35 -20.98 -0.13 -10.96
N MET A 36 -19.76 -0.60 -11.21
CA MET A 36 -19.35 -1.96 -10.88
C MET A 36 -18.79 -2.05 -9.47
N ARG A 37 -18.94 -3.22 -8.84
CA ARG A 37 -18.37 -3.49 -7.53
C ARG A 37 -16.91 -3.91 -7.64
N VAL A 38 -16.02 -3.18 -6.97
CA VAL A 38 -14.65 -3.61 -6.70
C VAL A 38 -14.66 -4.40 -5.39
N ALA A 39 -14.19 -5.64 -5.42
CA ALA A 39 -14.13 -6.52 -4.26
C ALA A 39 -12.71 -7.07 -4.10
N LEU A 40 -12.30 -7.30 -2.86
CA LEU A 40 -11.05 -7.99 -2.54
C LEU A 40 -11.28 -9.50 -2.63
N ALA A 41 -10.33 -10.21 -3.26
CA ALA A 41 -10.34 -11.66 -3.26
C ALA A 41 -10.05 -12.18 -1.83
N GLN A 42 -10.69 -13.27 -1.42
CA GLN A 42 -10.45 -13.93 -0.13
C GLN A 42 -9.17 -14.77 -0.17
N THR A 43 -8.06 -14.15 -0.54
CA THR A 43 -6.73 -14.77 -0.62
C THR A 43 -5.70 -13.77 -0.10
N VAL A 44 -4.61 -14.29 0.46
CA VAL A 44 -3.51 -13.48 0.99
C VAL A 44 -2.38 -13.53 -0.03
N PRO A 45 -2.03 -12.40 -0.69
CA PRO A 45 -1.03 -12.42 -1.75
C PRO A 45 0.38 -12.64 -1.17
N LEU A 46 1.14 -13.58 -1.75
CA LEU A 46 2.57 -13.71 -1.49
C LEU A 46 3.27 -12.39 -1.80
N THR A 47 3.90 -11.82 -0.78
CA THR A 47 4.75 -10.64 -0.93
C THR A 47 6.19 -11.07 -0.74
N THR A 48 7.02 -10.74 -1.72
CA THR A 48 8.47 -10.89 -1.60
C THR A 48 9.06 -9.53 -1.22
N VAL A 49 10.04 -9.52 -0.32
CA VAL A 49 10.85 -8.34 0.00
C VAL A 49 12.19 -8.52 -0.71
N PRO A 50 12.35 -8.05 -1.96
CA PRO A 50 13.54 -8.31 -2.76
C PRO A 50 14.72 -7.40 -2.39
N GLU A 51 14.54 -6.41 -1.52
CA GLU A 51 15.54 -5.39 -1.24
C GLU A 51 16.75 -5.95 -0.48
N PRO A 52 17.96 -5.89 -1.06
CA PRO A 52 19.15 -6.49 -0.43
C PRO A 52 19.76 -5.60 0.66
N THR A 53 19.32 -4.35 0.78
CA THR A 53 19.91 -3.36 1.70
C THR A 53 18.86 -2.42 2.28
N LEU A 54 19.14 -1.85 3.45
CA LEU A 54 18.28 -0.84 4.09
C LEU A 54 18.06 0.39 3.21
N SER A 55 19.07 0.80 2.42
CA SER A 55 18.96 1.92 1.49
C SER A 55 18.00 1.62 0.34
N ALA A 56 18.03 0.39 -0.18
CA ALA A 56 17.07 -0.06 -1.20
C ALA A 56 15.64 -0.11 -0.62
N LEU A 57 15.48 -0.65 0.59
CA LEU A 57 14.20 -0.65 1.32
C LEU A 57 13.68 0.76 1.53
N PHE A 58 14.52 1.70 1.99
CA PHE A 58 14.12 3.09 2.20
C PHE A 58 13.65 3.75 0.91
N ARG A 59 14.37 3.59 -0.21
CA ARG A 59 13.92 4.11 -1.51
C ARG A 59 12.58 3.52 -1.93
N HIS A 60 12.39 2.22 -1.72
CA HIS A 60 11.15 1.54 -2.02
C HIS A 60 9.98 2.10 -1.20
N GLU A 61 10.10 2.10 0.13
CA GLU A 61 9.04 2.60 1.01
C GLU A 61 8.77 4.09 0.79
N LEU A 62 9.81 4.89 0.51
CA LEU A 62 9.66 6.31 0.20
C LEU A 62 8.86 6.55 -1.09
N ARG A 63 9.10 5.74 -2.12
CA ARG A 63 8.28 5.76 -3.34
C ARG A 63 6.82 5.45 -3.00
N TRP A 64 6.54 4.38 -2.26
CA TRP A 64 5.18 4.04 -1.86
C TRP A 64 4.51 5.13 -1.02
N ALA A 65 5.22 5.68 -0.05
CA ALA A 65 4.73 6.76 0.79
C ALA A 65 4.37 8.01 -0.04
N ARG A 66 5.21 8.38 -1.01
CA ARG A 66 4.90 9.48 -1.95
C ARG A 66 3.67 9.19 -2.79
N THR A 67 3.50 7.96 -3.29
CA THR A 67 2.32 7.54 -4.04
C THR A 67 1.05 7.63 -3.21
N ILE A 68 1.04 7.07 -1.99
CA ILE A 68 -0.12 7.10 -1.09
C ILE A 68 -0.46 8.55 -0.72
N ARG A 69 0.54 9.38 -0.40
CA ARG A 69 0.35 10.80 -0.12
C ARG A 69 -0.28 11.55 -1.29
N ALA A 70 0.13 11.25 -2.52
CA ALA A 70 -0.43 11.87 -3.72
C ALA A 70 -1.89 11.45 -3.96
N LEU A 71 -2.26 10.21 -3.61
CA LEU A 71 -3.62 9.72 -3.77
C LEU A 71 -4.57 10.21 -2.67
N GLU A 72 -4.16 10.09 -1.40
CA GLU A 72 -5.00 10.31 -0.22
C GLU A 72 -4.24 11.15 0.83
N PRO A 73 -3.97 12.44 0.55
CA PRO A 73 -3.08 13.25 1.38
C PRO A 73 -3.57 13.40 2.83
N ALA A 74 -4.88 13.58 3.03
CA ALA A 74 -5.45 13.72 4.37
C ALA A 74 -5.39 12.40 5.15
N GLY A 75 -5.73 11.28 4.50
CA GLY A 75 -5.63 9.95 5.10
C GLY A 75 -4.19 9.58 5.44
N PHE A 76 -3.25 9.92 4.55
CA PHE A 76 -1.82 9.73 4.76
C PHE A 76 -1.25 10.63 5.87
N ALA A 77 -1.73 11.86 6.02
CA ALA A 77 -1.35 12.70 7.17
C ALA A 77 -1.90 12.12 8.49
N ALA A 78 -3.14 11.63 8.49
CA ALA A 78 -3.76 11.02 9.66
C ALA A 78 -3.12 9.67 10.05
N SER A 79 -2.47 8.96 9.12
CA SER A 79 -1.84 7.66 9.42
C SER A 79 -0.70 7.76 10.42
N ILE A 80 -0.15 8.94 10.70
CA ILE A 80 0.82 9.13 11.79
C ILE A 80 0.30 8.65 13.15
N MET A 81 -1.02 8.70 13.35
CA MET A 81 -1.65 8.24 14.60
C MET A 81 -1.57 6.72 14.78
N GLN A 82 -1.26 5.97 13.71
CA GLN A 82 -1.15 4.52 13.73
C GLN A 82 0.23 4.03 14.24
N HIS A 83 1.12 4.95 14.64
CA HIS A 83 2.47 4.66 15.13
C HIS A 83 2.59 4.88 16.65
N PRO A 84 1.96 4.03 17.49
CA PRO A 84 1.92 4.23 18.93
C PRO A 84 3.29 4.13 19.61
N LEU A 85 4.23 3.35 19.05
CA LEU A 85 5.57 3.21 19.62
C LEU A 85 6.38 4.47 19.39
N PHE A 86 6.23 5.12 18.23
CA PHE A 86 6.82 6.43 17.98
C PHE A 86 6.32 7.46 19.02
N TRP A 87 5.01 7.57 19.23
CA TRP A 87 4.44 8.54 20.17
C TRP A 87 4.82 8.25 21.62
N ALA A 88 4.80 6.98 22.05
CA ALA A 88 5.20 6.59 23.40
C ALA A 88 6.70 6.83 23.65
N LEU A 89 7.55 6.58 22.64
CA LEU A 89 8.97 6.88 22.73
C LEU A 89 9.22 8.39 22.79
N LEU A 90 8.51 9.19 21.99
CA LEU A 90 8.60 10.65 22.01
C LEU A 90 8.12 11.25 23.34
N ALA A 91 7.14 10.63 24.00
CA ALA A 91 6.64 11.08 25.30
C ALA A 91 7.68 10.95 26.42
N SER A 92 8.61 10.00 26.34
CA SER A 92 9.59 9.77 27.40
C SER A 92 10.55 10.95 27.66
N PRO A 93 11.26 11.50 26.64
CA PRO A 93 12.08 12.70 26.84
C PRO A 93 11.22 13.94 27.18
N LEU A 94 10.02 14.07 26.61
CA LEU A 94 9.12 15.21 26.90
C LEU A 94 8.61 15.20 28.34
N ALA A 95 8.50 14.01 28.95
CA ALA A 95 8.13 13.82 30.36
C ALA A 95 9.35 13.85 31.31
N GLY A 96 10.55 14.17 30.82
CA GLY A 96 11.78 14.16 31.63
C GLY A 96 12.17 12.77 32.13
N GLY A 97 11.79 11.70 31.41
CA GLY A 97 12.08 10.32 31.82
C GLY A 97 11.21 9.83 32.98
N ALA A 98 10.06 10.46 33.23
CA ALA A 98 9.16 10.04 34.30
C ALA A 98 8.76 8.55 34.17
N PRO A 99 8.66 7.79 35.28
CA PRO A 99 8.39 6.35 35.23
C PRO A 99 7.10 5.97 34.48
N TRP A 100 6.08 6.81 34.51
CA TRP A 100 4.83 6.57 33.78
C TRP A 100 5.03 6.56 32.25
N SER A 101 6.00 7.33 31.73
CA SER A 101 6.29 7.40 30.29
C SER A 101 6.96 6.12 29.79
N ILE A 102 7.83 5.53 30.63
CA ILE A 102 8.44 4.23 30.39
C ILE A 102 7.36 3.15 30.45
N GLY A 103 6.47 3.20 31.45
CA GLY A 103 5.32 2.32 31.55
C GLY A 103 4.43 2.37 30.31
N LEU A 104 4.13 3.57 29.81
CA LEU A 104 3.35 3.78 28.59
C LEU A 104 4.01 3.14 27.37
N PHE A 105 5.33 3.32 27.20
CA PHE A 105 6.09 2.67 26.12
C PHE A 105 6.03 1.15 26.21
N MET A 106 6.24 0.58 27.40
CA MET A 106 6.19 -0.87 27.61
C MET A 106 4.80 -1.44 27.29
N ILE A 107 3.74 -0.76 27.73
CA ILE A 107 2.36 -1.15 27.43
C ILE A 107 2.10 -1.10 25.92
N ALA A 108 2.48 0.01 25.26
CA ALA A 108 2.32 0.15 23.81
C ALA A 108 3.07 -0.94 23.04
N TRP A 109 4.28 -1.28 23.47
CA TRP A 109 5.10 -2.34 22.87
C TRP A 109 4.48 -3.72 23.04
N VAL A 110 4.01 -4.07 24.24
CA VAL A 110 3.34 -5.35 24.49
C VAL A 110 2.05 -5.46 23.68
N LEU A 111 1.21 -4.42 23.65
CA LEU A 111 -0.01 -4.43 22.85
C LEU A 111 0.29 -4.57 21.35
N ARG A 112 1.33 -3.88 20.86
CA ARG A 112 1.76 -3.97 19.47
C ARG A 112 2.31 -5.37 19.14
N ALA A 113 3.02 -5.99 20.06
CA ALA A 113 3.52 -7.35 19.96
C ALA A 113 2.38 -8.38 19.88
N ILE A 114 1.41 -8.29 20.79
CA ILE A 114 0.22 -9.15 20.81
C ILE A 114 -0.54 -9.02 19.49
N ALA A 115 -0.75 -7.79 19.01
CA ALA A 115 -1.44 -7.55 17.74
C ALA A 115 -0.67 -8.16 16.55
N ALA A 116 0.65 -7.97 16.49
CA ALA A 116 1.47 -8.54 15.41
C ALA A 116 1.42 -10.07 15.42
N LEU A 117 1.65 -10.70 16.57
CA LEU A 117 1.61 -12.15 16.72
C LEU A 117 0.20 -12.72 16.47
N GLY A 118 -0.84 -11.99 16.86
CA GLY A 118 -2.23 -12.37 16.58
C GLY A 118 -2.56 -12.35 15.09
N VAL A 119 -2.08 -11.35 14.35
CA VAL A 119 -2.22 -11.30 12.88
C VAL A 119 -1.44 -12.44 12.24
N ASP A 120 -0.19 -12.67 12.64
CA ASP A 120 0.63 -13.77 12.11
C ASP A 120 -0.05 -15.14 12.34
N ALA A 121 -0.57 -15.37 13.55
CA ALA A 121 -1.30 -16.59 13.89
C ALA A 121 -2.62 -16.74 13.12
N ALA A 122 -3.35 -15.65 12.87
CA ALA A 122 -4.60 -15.68 12.11
C ALA A 122 -4.38 -15.93 10.62
N LEU A 123 -3.25 -15.47 10.06
CA LEU A 123 -2.93 -15.65 8.65
C LEU A 123 -2.30 -17.02 8.36
N LEU A 124 -1.57 -17.61 9.31
CA LEU A 124 -0.87 -18.88 9.12
C LEU A 124 -1.73 -20.02 8.50
N PRO A 125 -2.98 -20.26 8.95
CA PRO A 125 -3.84 -21.30 8.36
C PRO A 125 -4.28 -21.02 6.91
N LEU A 126 -4.34 -19.75 6.51
CA LEU A 126 -4.69 -19.37 5.14
C LEU A 126 -3.53 -19.70 4.18
N TRP A 127 -2.29 -19.46 4.62
CA TRP A 127 -1.09 -19.81 3.86
C TRP A 127 -0.87 -21.31 3.73
N THR A 128 -1.09 -22.08 4.80
CA THR A 128 -0.89 -23.53 4.80
C THR A 128 -1.90 -24.24 3.89
N ARG A 129 -3.14 -23.76 3.85
CA ARG A 129 -4.22 -24.34 3.02
C ARG A 129 -3.99 -24.19 1.52
N GLU A 130 -3.37 -23.10 1.08
CA GLU A 130 -3.09 -22.86 -0.35
C GLU A 130 -1.86 -23.62 -0.87
N ARG A 131 -0.92 -24.02 0.00
CA ARG A 131 0.40 -24.56 -0.40
C ARG A 131 0.52 -26.09 -0.41
N GLY A 132 -0.44 -26.82 0.15
CA GLY A 132 -0.40 -28.28 0.22
C GLY A 132 0.54 -28.81 1.32
N SER A 133 0.25 -30.02 1.80
CA SER A 133 0.78 -30.63 3.03
C SER A 133 2.30 -30.88 3.10
N ASN A 134 3.08 -30.65 2.03
CA ASN A 134 4.45 -31.16 1.92
C ASN A 134 5.55 -30.08 1.93
N ASP A 135 5.20 -28.80 1.82
CA ASP A 135 6.16 -27.71 2.01
C ASP A 135 5.94 -27.13 3.41
N ASP A 136 6.99 -27.08 4.23
CA ASP A 136 6.95 -26.44 5.55
C ASP A 136 6.43 -25.01 5.41
N ALA A 137 5.14 -24.84 5.71
CA ALA A 137 4.44 -23.58 5.59
C ALA A 137 4.83 -22.67 6.76
N ALA A 138 6.09 -22.26 6.77
CA ALA A 138 6.58 -21.20 7.62
C ALA A 138 6.27 -19.85 6.97
N LEU A 139 5.84 -18.87 7.77
CA LEU A 139 5.96 -17.47 7.40
C LEU A 139 7.41 -17.26 6.98
N ALA A 140 7.65 -16.65 5.81
CA ALA A 140 9.00 -16.42 5.29
C ALA A 140 9.91 -15.72 6.32
N PHE A 141 9.31 -14.94 7.22
CA PHE A 141 9.96 -14.33 8.37
C PHE A 141 9.00 -14.29 9.57
N SER A 142 9.39 -14.86 10.71
CA SER A 142 8.72 -14.56 11.99
C SER A 142 9.09 -13.14 12.42
N CYS A 143 8.10 -12.29 12.72
CA CYS A 143 8.35 -10.91 13.12
C CYS A 143 9.19 -10.87 14.42
N PRO A 144 10.44 -10.36 14.39
CA PRO A 144 11.20 -10.15 15.61
C PRO A 144 10.55 -9.02 16.39
N VAL A 145 9.78 -9.37 17.45
CA VAL A 145 9.00 -8.42 18.27
C VAL A 145 9.83 -7.27 18.82
N TRP A 146 11.11 -7.52 19.12
CA TRP A 146 12.06 -6.51 19.61
C TRP A 146 12.39 -5.44 18.55
N LEU A 147 12.19 -5.73 17.26
CA LEU A 147 12.43 -4.79 16.16
C LEU A 147 11.23 -3.87 15.89
N LEU A 148 10.08 -4.11 16.53
CA LEU A 148 8.86 -3.30 16.34
C LEU A 148 9.07 -1.79 16.59
N PRO A 149 9.79 -1.36 17.64
CA PRO A 149 10.06 0.06 17.85
C PRO A 149 10.87 0.66 16.70
N LEU A 150 11.91 -0.05 16.23
CA LEU A 150 12.73 0.40 15.10
C LEU A 150 11.90 0.50 13.81
N ARG A 151 11.02 -0.47 13.56
CA ARG A 151 10.12 -0.46 12.40
C ARG A 151 9.13 0.71 12.46
N ASP A 152 8.59 1.04 13.63
CA ASP A 152 7.64 2.13 13.78
C ASP A 152 8.31 3.49 13.53
N ILE A 153 9.49 3.70 14.12
CA ILE A 153 10.31 4.90 13.89
C ILE A 153 10.69 5.03 12.40
N PHE A 154 11.11 3.92 11.78
CA PHE A 154 11.46 3.90 10.36
C PHE A 154 10.26 4.27 9.48
N SER A 155 9.06 3.75 9.78
CA SER A 155 7.82 4.10 9.08
C SER A 155 7.53 5.61 9.17
N VAL A 156 7.66 6.19 10.36
CA VAL A 156 7.48 7.63 10.57
C VAL A 156 8.54 8.44 9.83
N ALA A 157 9.80 8.01 9.84
CA ALA A 157 10.88 8.66 9.10
C ALA A 157 10.62 8.66 7.60
N VAL A 158 10.18 7.53 7.03
CA VAL A 158 9.75 7.44 5.63
C VAL A 158 8.57 8.37 5.35
N MET A 159 7.57 8.38 6.23
CA MET A 159 6.39 9.25 6.10
C MET A 159 6.80 10.73 6.05
N LEU A 160 7.65 11.18 6.97
CA LEU A 160 8.17 12.55 6.99
C LEU A 160 9.02 12.86 5.74
N ALA A 161 9.90 11.94 5.34
CA ALA A 161 10.73 12.10 4.14
C ALA A 161 9.88 12.18 2.85
N SER A 162 8.69 11.56 2.83
CA SER A 162 7.79 11.63 1.69
C SER A 162 7.28 13.05 1.42
N TYR A 163 7.22 13.92 2.43
CA TYR A 163 6.83 15.32 2.27
C TYR A 163 7.92 16.19 1.64
N GLY A 164 9.19 15.78 1.75
CA GLY A 164 10.35 16.51 1.22
C GLY A 164 10.56 16.42 -0.30
N GLY A 165 9.72 15.67 -1.05
CA GLY A 165 9.87 15.58 -2.50
C GLY A 165 8.71 14.86 -3.20
N ARG A 166 8.57 15.10 -4.50
CA ARG A 166 7.55 14.46 -5.37
C ARG A 166 8.14 13.50 -6.41
N HIS A 167 9.47 13.47 -6.55
CA HIS A 167 10.15 12.61 -7.52
C HIS A 167 10.13 11.15 -7.05
N VAL A 168 9.84 10.25 -7.97
CA VAL A 168 9.81 8.81 -7.75
C VAL A 168 10.63 8.16 -8.86
N ASP A 169 11.63 7.38 -8.46
CA ASP A 169 12.42 6.60 -9.40
C ASP A 169 11.65 5.30 -9.72
N TRP A 170 11.15 5.20 -10.95
CA TRP A 170 10.69 3.96 -11.54
C TRP A 170 11.84 3.38 -12.37
N PRO A 171 12.01 2.04 -12.51
CA PRO A 171 13.14 1.47 -13.24
C PRO A 171 13.34 2.13 -14.63
N GLY A 172 14.38 2.96 -14.74
CA GLY A 172 14.75 3.71 -15.95
C GLY A 172 14.02 5.03 -16.23
N HIS A 173 13.00 5.43 -15.44
CA HIS A 173 12.20 6.64 -15.70
C HIS A 173 11.87 7.37 -14.38
N GLY A 174 12.12 8.68 -14.34
CA GLY A 174 11.64 9.54 -13.24
C GLY A 174 10.15 9.86 -13.44
N LEU A 175 9.32 9.51 -12.46
CA LEU A 175 7.90 9.86 -12.44
C LEU A 175 7.61 10.81 -11.28
N HIS A 176 6.63 11.70 -11.46
CA HIS A 176 6.10 12.51 -10.38
C HIS A 176 4.94 11.77 -9.69
N ALA A 177 4.97 11.74 -8.37
CA ALA A 177 3.84 11.27 -7.58
C ALA A 177 2.73 12.34 -7.62
N ASP A 178 1.81 12.17 -8.56
CA ASP A 178 0.69 13.08 -8.81
C ASP A 178 -0.67 12.41 -8.63
N THR A 179 -1.66 13.20 -8.24
CA THR A 179 -3.04 12.76 -8.09
C THR A 179 -3.69 12.63 -9.47
N PRO A 180 -4.24 11.45 -9.83
CA PRO A 180 -4.95 11.28 -11.09
C PRO A 180 -6.19 12.20 -11.15
N PRO A 181 -6.47 12.85 -12.30
CA PRO A 181 -7.69 13.64 -12.45
C PRO A 181 -8.94 12.76 -12.29
N PRO A 182 -10.09 13.34 -11.88
CA PRO A 182 -11.34 12.60 -11.78
C PRO A 182 -11.69 11.92 -13.11
N PHE A 183 -12.05 10.64 -13.05
CA PHE A 183 -12.51 9.94 -14.25
C PHE A 183 -13.81 10.55 -14.75
N THR A 184 -13.76 11.12 -15.93
CA THR A 184 -14.93 11.49 -16.71
C THR A 184 -15.26 10.32 -17.63
N ARG A 185 -16.48 9.80 -17.51
CA ARG A 185 -16.97 8.72 -18.38
C ARG A 185 -16.87 9.21 -19.82
N GLN A 186 -16.09 8.53 -20.65
CA GLN A 186 -16.15 8.78 -22.10
C GLN A 186 -17.57 8.46 -22.56
N THR A 187 -18.32 9.49 -22.94
CA THR A 187 -19.56 9.37 -23.70
C THR A 187 -19.20 9.05 -25.14
N ASP A 188 -18.48 7.95 -25.37
CA ASP A 188 -18.30 7.46 -26.72
C ASP A 188 -19.63 6.89 -27.16
N THR A 189 -20.42 7.72 -27.84
CA THR A 189 -21.37 7.23 -28.83
C THR A 189 -20.54 6.43 -29.82
N LEU A 190 -20.49 5.12 -29.62
CA LEU A 190 -19.93 4.18 -30.59
C LEU A 190 -20.49 4.58 -31.95
N ARG A 191 -19.65 5.15 -32.82
CA ARG A 191 -20.09 5.47 -34.19
C ARG A 191 -20.55 4.16 -34.79
N PRO A 192 -21.76 4.09 -35.39
CA PRO A 192 -22.18 2.89 -36.09
C PRO A 192 -21.12 2.59 -37.14
N ILE A 193 -20.68 1.33 -37.20
CA ILE A 193 -19.84 0.85 -38.28
C ILE A 193 -20.62 1.14 -39.56
N GLN A 194 -20.15 2.08 -40.38
CA GLN A 194 -20.72 2.29 -41.70
C GLN A 194 -20.51 1.00 -42.48
N GLY A 195 -21.58 0.23 -42.63
CA GLY A 195 -21.58 -0.96 -43.46
C GLY A 195 -21.14 -0.57 -44.85
N ASN A 196 -20.02 -1.15 -45.30
CA ASN A 196 -19.55 -1.00 -46.66
C ASN A 196 -20.60 -1.65 -47.57
N LYS A 197 -21.47 -0.83 -48.19
CA LYS A 197 -22.32 -1.26 -49.29
C LYS A 197 -21.46 -1.33 -50.54
N THR A 198 -20.78 -2.45 -50.73
CA THR A 198 -20.26 -2.82 -52.05
C THR A 198 -21.45 -3.14 -52.96
N ARG A 199 -21.59 -2.32 -54.01
CA ARG A 199 -22.40 -2.60 -55.20
C ARG A 199 -21.84 -3.78 -55.97
#